data_AF-A0A6N7LQB6-F1
#
_entry.id   AF-A0A6N7LQB6-F1
#
_cell.length_a   1.000
_cell.length_b   1.000
_cell.length_c   1.000
_cell.angle_alpha   90.00
_cell.angle_beta   90.00
_cell.angle_gamma   90.00
#
_symmetry.space_group_name_H-M   'P 1'
#
loop_
_entity.id
_entity.type
_entity.pdbx_description
1 polymer ?
#
loop_
_entity_poly.entity_id
_entity_poly.type
_entity_poly.pdbx_seq_one_letter_code
_entity_poly.pdbx_strand_id
1 'polypeptide(L)'
;MRVWAALLLSLPLSVMSVGLLAAAVPVPWSSWLVLMLLLVVTLWMALVVLATLPQRSWPALVGLAAGNGVALMLLQSTALYGGGS
;
A
#
# COMPACT_ATOMS: atom_id res chain seq x y z
N MET A 1 -21.54 11.84 -3.69
CA MET A 1 -20.45 12.66 -4.30
C MET A 1 -19.06 12.22 -3.85
N ARG A 2 -18.79 12.08 -2.55
CA ARG A 2 -17.47 11.68 -2.02
C ARG A 2 -16.92 10.34 -2.56
N VAL A 3 -17.77 9.31 -2.70
CA VAL A 3 -17.36 8.00 -3.27
C VAL A 3 -16.94 8.10 -4.73
N TRP A 4 -17.69 8.87 -5.54
CA TRP A 4 -17.36 9.10 -6.95
C TRP A 4 -16.05 9.88 -7.12
N ALA A 5 -15.85 10.92 -6.31
CA ALA A 5 -14.59 11.66 -6.29
C ALA A 5 -13.42 10.75 -5.86
N ALA A 6 -13.63 9.91 -4.84
CA ALA A 6 -12.62 8.94 -4.41
C ALA A 6 -12.27 7.98 -5.55
N LEU A 7 -13.26 7.34 -6.19
CA LEU A 7 -13.04 6.43 -7.32
C LEU A 7 -12.29 7.10 -8.48
N LEU A 8 -12.74 8.28 -8.92
CA LEU A 8 -12.20 8.95 -10.11
C LEU A 8 -10.80 9.53 -9.89
N LEU A 9 -10.51 10.09 -8.71
CA LEU A 9 -9.23 10.75 -8.44
C LEU A 9 -8.17 9.79 -7.91
N SER A 10 -8.57 8.71 -7.23
CA SER A 10 -7.60 7.73 -6.70
C SER A 10 -6.97 6.87 -7.79
N LEU A 11 -7.64 6.63 -8.91
CA LEU A 11 -7.09 5.88 -10.04
C LEU A 11 -5.87 6.59 -10.67
N PRO A 12 -5.99 7.85 -11.16
CA PRO A 12 -4.84 8.56 -11.72
C PRO A 12 -3.75 8.77 -10.69
N LEU A 13 -4.11 9.02 -9.42
CA LEU A 13 -3.13 9.13 -8.34
C LEU A 13 -2.34 7.83 -8.15
N SER A 14 -3.01 6.66 -8.18
CA SER A 14 -2.35 5.36 -8.07
C SER A 14 -1.39 5.11 -9.23
N VAL A 15 -1.81 5.44 -10.47
CA VAL A 15 -0.97 5.33 -11.66
C VAL A 15 0.27 6.23 -11.55
N MET A 16 0.09 7.49 -11.14
CA MET A 16 1.22 8.42 -10.94
C MET A 16 2.18 7.93 -9.87
N SER A 17 1.68 7.48 -8.72
CA SER A 17 2.52 6.96 -7.63
C SER A 17 3.33 5.73 -8.06
N VAL A 18 2.72 4.77 -8.75
CA VAL A 18 3.43 3.58 -9.24
C VAL A 18 4.38 3.94 -10.38
N GLY A 19 4.03 4.89 -11.25
CA GLY A 19 4.94 5.41 -12.28
C GLY A 19 6.17 6.10 -11.70
N LEU A 20 6.01 6.87 -10.62
CA LEU A 20 7.12 7.49 -9.90
C LEU A 20 8.01 6.43 -9.22
N LEU A 21 7.39 5.41 -8.61
CA LEU A 21 8.12 4.28 -8.04
C LEU A 21 8.92 3.54 -9.13
N ALA A 22 8.30 3.29 -10.29
CA ALA A 22 8.94 2.69 -11.45
C ALA A 22 10.19 3.47 -11.88
N ALA A 23 10.07 4.80 -11.95
CA ALA A 23 11.18 5.68 -12.34
C ALA A 23 12.32 5.70 -11.30
N ALA A 24 12.02 5.46 -10.03
CA ALA A 24 13.02 5.42 -8.96
C ALA A 24 13.80 4.11 -8.90
N VAL A 25 13.31 3.03 -9.51
CA VAL A 25 13.92 1.70 -9.46
C VAL A 25 14.75 1.48 -10.74
N PRO A 26 16.05 1.14 -10.65
CA PRO A 26 16.92 0.94 -11.80
C PRO A 26 16.73 -0.45 -12.42
N VAL A 27 15.48 -0.83 -12.72
CA VAL A 27 15.12 -2.13 -13.31
C VAL A 27 14.25 -1.87 -14.55
N PRO A 28 14.39 -2.65 -15.64
CA PRO A 28 13.55 -2.49 -16.83
C PRO A 28 12.07 -2.66 -16.48
N TRP A 29 11.30 -1.57 -16.52
CA TRP A 29 9.88 -1.54 -16.13
C TRP A 29 9.02 -2.56 -16.89
N SER A 30 9.34 -2.83 -18.16
CA SER A 30 8.61 -3.78 -19.00
C SER A 30 8.62 -5.19 -18.44
N SER A 31 9.70 -5.57 -17.75
CA SER A 31 9.83 -6.91 -17.19
C SER A 31 8.81 -7.17 -16.06
N TRP A 32 8.38 -6.13 -15.34
CA TRP A 32 7.55 -6.24 -14.14
C TRP A 32 6.20 -5.52 -14.32
N LEU A 33 5.80 -5.27 -15.57
CA LEU A 33 4.60 -4.50 -15.91
C LEU A 33 3.32 -5.10 -15.30
N VAL A 34 3.21 -6.43 -15.25
CA VAL A 34 2.07 -7.11 -14.60
C VAL A 34 2.02 -6.79 -13.10
N LEU A 35 3.17 -6.84 -12.41
CA LEU A 35 3.26 -6.49 -10.99
C LEU A 35 2.92 -5.01 -10.75
N MET A 36 3.33 -4.12 -11.65
CA MET A 36 2.97 -2.71 -11.59
C MET A 36 1.46 -2.49 -11.73
N LEU A 37 0.82 -3.17 -12.69
CA LEU A 37 -0.63 -3.08 -12.86
C LEU A 37 -1.38 -3.61 -11.64
N LEU A 38 -0.94 -4.75 -11.09
CA LEU A 38 -1.50 -5.29 -9.84
C LEU A 38 -1.32 -4.31 -8.68
N LEU A 39 -0.15 -3.68 -8.57
CA LEU A 39 0.12 -2.66 -7.55
C LEU A 39 -0.79 -1.44 -7.71
N VAL A 40 -0.97 -0.94 -8.94
CA VAL A 40 -1.91 0.16 -9.25
C VAL A 40 -3.32 -0.19 -8.82
N VAL A 41 -3.84 -1.36 -9.20
CA VAL A 41 -5.20 -1.79 -8.86
C VAL A 41 -5.37 -1.94 -7.35
N THR A 42 -4.39 -2.55 -6.68
CA THR A 42 -4.43 -2.76 -5.24
C THR A 42 -4.40 -1.43 -4.48
N LEU A 43 -3.50 -0.53 -4.88
CA LEU A 43 -3.39 0.81 -4.30
C LEU A 43 -4.67 1.62 -4.53
N TRP A 44 -5.23 1.56 -5.73
CA TRP A 44 -6.49 2.22 -6.07
C TRP A 44 -7.63 1.76 -5.17
N MET A 45 -7.83 0.45 -5.05
CA MET A 45 -8.85 -0.11 -4.16
C MET A 45 -8.64 0.30 -2.71
N ALA A 46 -7.40 0.24 -2.21
CA ALA A 46 -7.07 0.65 -0.85
C ALA A 46 -7.41 2.13 -0.58
N LEU A 47 -7.08 3.02 -1.52
CA LEU A 47 -7.40 4.44 -1.41
C LEU A 47 -8.90 4.71 -1.44
N VAL A 48 -9.66 3.99 -2.28
CA VAL A 48 -11.13 4.08 -2.29
C VAL A 48 -11.69 3.64 -0.94
N VAL A 49 -11.25 2.49 -0.41
CA VAL A 49 -11.69 2.01 0.90
C VAL A 49 -11.38 3.03 1.99
N LEU A 50 -10.14 3.53 2.06
CA LEU A 50 -9.71 4.57 3.00
C LEU A 50 -10.56 5.84 2.91
N ALA A 51 -10.87 6.30 1.70
CA ALA A 51 -11.69 7.49 1.48
C ALA A 51 -13.16 7.30 1.90
N THR A 52 -13.65 6.06 1.93
CA THR A 52 -15.03 5.73 2.30
C THR A 52 -15.21 5.36 3.78
N LEU A 53 -14.12 5.09 4.50
CA LEU A 53 -14.16 4.75 5.92
C LEU A 53 -14.69 5.91 6.78
N PRO A 54 -15.48 5.60 7.84
CA PRO A 54 -15.88 6.60 8.84
C PRO A 54 -14.66 7.13 9.61
N GLN A 55 -14.62 8.43 9.94
CA GLN A 55 -13.50 8.99 10.73
C GLN A 55 -13.32 8.30 12.09
N ARG A 56 -14.40 7.76 12.66
CA ARG A 56 -14.36 7.03 13.93
C ARG A 56 -13.55 5.74 13.88
N SER A 57 -13.35 5.12 12.71
CA SER A 57 -12.53 3.89 12.58
C SER A 57 -11.03 4.18 12.48
N TRP A 58 -10.63 5.45 12.31
CA TRP A 58 -9.23 5.78 12.07
C TRP A 58 -8.30 5.41 13.24
N PRO A 59 -8.64 5.71 14.51
CA PRO A 59 -7.80 5.33 15.64
C PRO A 59 -7.55 3.81 15.73
N ALA A 60 -8.58 3.00 15.44
CA ALA A 60 -8.47 1.54 15.46
C ALA A 60 -7.55 1.02 14.35
N LEU A 61 -7.68 1.54 13.12
CA LEU A 61 -6.82 1.18 12.00
C LEU A 61 -5.36 1.60 12.23
N VAL A 62 -5.12 2.79 12.80
CA VAL A 62 -3.77 3.24 13.18
C VAL A 62 -3.19 2.31 14.25
N GLY A 63 -3.98 1.95 15.27
CA GLY A 63 -3.57 0.99 16.29
C GLY A 63 -3.21 -0.37 15.72
N LEU A 64 -4.01 -0.88 14.78
CA LEU A 64 -3.73 -2.13 14.06
C LEU A 64 -2.44 -2.03 13.24
N ALA A 65 -2.26 -0.95 12.48
CA ALA A 65 -1.05 -0.75 11.68
C ALA A 65 0.21 -0.68 12.57
N ALA A 66 0.14 0.05 13.68
CA ALA A 66 1.24 0.14 14.64
C ALA A 66 1.53 -1.22 15.28
N GLY A 67 0.50 -1.94 15.74
CA GLY A 67 0.65 -3.27 16.33
C GLY A 67 1.24 -4.29 15.37
N ASN A 68 0.78 -4.30 14.11
CA ASN A 68 1.34 -5.15 13.07
C ASN A 68 2.78 -4.75 12.72
N GLY A 69 3.09 -3.45 12.72
CA GLY A 69 4.47 -2.96 12.53
C GLY A 69 5.41 -3.44 13.63
N VAL A 70 4.97 -3.37 14.90
CA VAL A 70 5.73 -3.91 16.04
C VAL A 70 5.89 -5.43 15.91
N ALA A 71 4.82 -6.15 15.59
CA ALA A 71 4.87 -7.59 15.38
C ALA A 71 5.85 -7.97 14.26
N LEU A 72 5.86 -7.21 13.16
CA LEU A 72 6.78 -7.43 12.05
C LEU A 72 8.23 -7.19 12.47
N MET A 73 8.52 -6.14 13.24
CA MET A 73 9.85 -5.90 13.81
C MET A 73 10.30 -7.03 14.74
N LEU A 74 9.40 -7.53 15.60
CA LEU A 74 9.68 -8.66 16.48
C LEU A 74 9.88 -9.97 15.69
N LEU A 75 9.15 -10.18 14.60
CA LEU A 75 9.36 -11.35 13.75
C LEU A 75 10.76 -11.38 13.13
N GLN A 76 11.31 -10.22 12.75
CA GLN A 76 12.70 -10.13 12.26
C GLN A 76 13.73 -10.58 13.32
N SER A 77 13.44 -10.43 14.61
CA SER A 77 14.34 -10.88 15.70
C SER A 77 14.16 -12.36 16.05
N THR A 78 13.32 -13.10 15.34
CA THR A 78 13.17 -14.56 15.51
C THR A 78 14.03 -15.31 14.50
N ALA A 79 14.36 -16.56 14.83
CA ALA A 79 15.14 -17.45 13.95
C ALA A 79 14.44 -17.77 12.61
N LEU A 80 13.15 -17.49 12.47
CA LEU A 80 12.37 -17.74 11.26
C LEU A 80 12.67 -16.76 10.11
N TYR A 81 13.16 -15.55 10.42
CA TYR A 81 13.37 -14.48 9.44
C TYR A 81 14.76 -13.85 9.45
N GLY A 82 15.71 -14.45 10.18
CA GLY A 82 17.14 -14.07 10.10
C GLY A 82 17.80 -13.65 11.42
N GLY A 83 17.10 -13.67 12.56
CA GLY A 83 17.69 -13.39 13.88
C GLY A 83 18.49 -14.55 14.49
N GLY A 84 18.61 -15.67 13.78
CA GLY A 84 19.41 -16.83 14.18
C GLY A 84 20.74 -16.85 13.45
N SER A 85 21.66 -15.98 13.86
CA SER A 85 23.11 -16.11 13.60
C SER A 85 23.83 -16.39 14.90
#